data_AF-A0A6P8LWZ1-F1
#
_entry.id   AF-A0A6P8LWZ1-F1
#
_cell.length_a   1.000
_cell.length_b   1.000
_cell.length_c   1.000
_cell.angle_alpha   90.00
_cell.angle_beta   90.00
_cell.angle_gamma   90.00
#
_symmetry.space_group_name_H-M   'P 1'
#
loop_
_entity.id
_entity.type
_entity.pdbx_description
1 polymer ?
#
loop_
_entity_poly.entity_id
_entity_poly.type
_entity_poly.pdbx_seq_one_letter_code
_entity_poly.pdbx_strand_id
1 'polypeptide(L)'
;MPYKKLPALEIDGKPVAQSNAVARYLARKYDLMGKNEWDAMICDVLVDTLGDLKQGEWLVSAICYYRMEENPEKKEARKNQLLNETIPFYLTKFDQIIGENEGYIIPSTVRFFIQI
;
A
#
# COMPACT_ATOMS: atom_id res chain seq x y z
N MET A 1 7.70 18.95 -14.87
CA MET A 1 7.08 17.71 -14.32
C MET A 1 7.95 16.51 -14.67
N PRO A 2 8.61 15.87 -13.68
CA PRO A 2 9.47 14.72 -13.92
C PRO A 2 8.66 13.56 -14.56
N TYR A 3 9.22 12.95 -15.60
CA TYR A 3 8.62 11.81 -16.33
C TYR A 3 7.20 12.01 -16.87
N LYS A 4 6.67 13.24 -16.91
CA LYS A 4 5.28 13.55 -17.30
C LYS A 4 4.23 12.73 -16.55
N LYS A 5 4.51 12.36 -15.30
CA LYS A 5 3.60 11.57 -14.45
C LYS A 5 3.33 12.31 -13.13
N LEU A 6 2.13 12.09 -12.59
CA LEU A 6 1.73 12.48 -11.24
C LEU A 6 1.66 11.24 -10.34
N PRO A 7 1.80 11.39 -9.01
CA PRO A 7 2.07 12.64 -8.29
C PRO A 7 3.54 13.11 -8.43
N ALA A 8 3.75 14.42 -8.25
CA ALA A 8 5.07 15.04 -8.15
C ALA A 8 5.12 16.00 -6.95
N LEU A 9 6.23 16.01 -6.22
CA LEU A 9 6.53 16.91 -5.11
C LEU A 9 7.65 17.85 -5.52
N GLU A 10 7.55 19.13 -5.20
CA GLU A 10 8.61 20.11 -5.42
C GLU A 10 9.18 20.58 -4.07
N ILE A 11 10.50 20.51 -3.94
CA ILE A 11 11.23 20.96 -2.75
C ILE A 11 12.31 21.92 -3.23
N ASP A 12 12.26 23.18 -2.79
CA ASP A 12 13.22 24.23 -3.15
C ASP A 12 13.42 24.37 -4.68
N GLY A 13 12.33 24.34 -5.44
CA GLY A 13 12.35 24.43 -6.91
C GLY A 13 12.79 23.15 -7.62
N LYS A 14 13.06 22.04 -6.89
CA LYS A 14 13.48 20.75 -7.47
C LYS A 14 12.31 19.76 -7.46
N PRO A 15 11.74 19.42 -8.63
CA PRO A 15 10.61 18.50 -8.68
C PRO A 15 11.08 17.03 -8.67
N VAL A 16 10.40 16.20 -7.88
CA VAL A 16 10.59 14.75 -7.75
C VAL A 16 9.27 14.05 -8.02
N ALA A 17 9.30 12.91 -8.71
CA ALA A 17 8.13 12.06 -8.95
C ALA A 17 8.37 10.66 -8.35
N GLN A 18 7.41 9.74 -8.56
CA GLN A 18 7.30 8.42 -7.91
C GLN A 18 6.64 8.50 -6.53
N SER A 19 5.37 8.11 -6.46
CA SER A 19 4.53 8.24 -5.26
C SER A 19 5.17 7.62 -4.02
N ASN A 20 5.72 6.41 -4.13
CA ASN A 20 6.28 5.69 -2.99
C ASN A 20 7.58 6.34 -2.50
N ALA A 21 8.43 6.83 -3.41
CA ALA A 21 9.65 7.54 -3.04
C ALA A 21 9.34 8.86 -2.33
N VAL A 22 8.34 9.60 -2.84
CA VAL A 22 7.84 10.84 -2.21
C VAL A 22 7.26 10.55 -0.83
N ALA A 23 6.40 9.54 -0.70
CA ALA A 23 5.78 9.14 0.56
C ALA A 23 6.84 8.75 1.60
N ARG A 24 7.83 7.95 1.21
CA ARG A 24 8.93 7.51 2.08
C ARG A 24 9.82 8.67 2.53
N TYR A 25 10.09 9.63 1.65
CA TYR A 25 10.80 10.86 2.02
C TYR A 25 10.03 11.65 3.09
N LEU A 26 8.73 11.87 2.89
CA LEU A 26 7.89 12.57 3.85
C LEU A 26 7.77 11.80 5.17
N ALA A 27 7.63 10.49 5.11
CA ALA A 27 7.58 9.63 6.29
C ALA A 27 8.84 9.78 7.14
N ARG A 28 10.03 9.74 6.52
CA ARG A 28 11.30 10.03 7.24
C ARG A 28 11.36 11.45 7.78
N LYS A 29 10.92 12.44 7.00
CA LYS A 29 10.95 13.86 7.40
C LYS A 29 10.09 14.14 8.64
N TYR A 30 9.03 13.36 8.83
CA TYR A 30 8.08 13.52 9.94
C TYR A 30 8.12 12.35 10.95
N ASP A 31 9.22 11.58 10.97
CA ASP A 31 9.46 10.51 11.95
C ASP A 31 8.37 9.40 11.96
N LEU A 32 7.83 9.08 10.79
CA LEU A 32 6.75 8.09 10.58
C LEU A 32 7.26 6.70 10.15
N MET A 33 8.58 6.44 10.23
CA MET A 33 9.20 5.18 9.81
C MET A 33 9.59 4.27 10.99
N GLY A 34 9.22 4.65 12.22
CA GLY A 34 9.56 3.90 13.44
C GLY A 34 10.90 4.32 14.07
N LYS A 35 11.34 3.59 15.09
CA LYS A 35 12.50 3.98 15.92
C LYS A 35 13.84 3.55 15.35
N ASN A 36 13.85 2.55 14.48
CA ASN A 36 15.06 1.89 14.02
C ASN A 36 14.92 1.42 12.56
N GLU A 37 16.02 0.95 11.98
CA GLU A 37 16.07 0.47 10.59
C GLU A 37 15.18 -0.75 10.35
N TRP A 38 14.92 -1.56 11.38
CA TRP A 38 14.02 -2.71 11.25
C TRP A 38 12.58 -2.25 11.04
N ASP A 39 12.08 -1.31 11.83
CA ASP A 39 10.74 -0.73 11.66
C ASP A 39 10.59 -0.09 10.28
N ALA A 40 11.62 0.65 9.85
CA ALA A 40 11.63 1.29 8.53
C ALA A 40 11.57 0.25 7.40
N MET A 41 12.31 -0.85 7.55
CA MET A 41 12.29 -1.97 6.60
C MET A 41 10.92 -2.66 6.56
N ILE A 42 10.23 -2.85 7.68
CA ILE A 42 8.88 -3.41 7.70
C ILE A 42 7.89 -2.51 6.96
N CYS A 43 8.01 -1.19 7.10
CA CYS A 43 7.21 -0.23 6.32
C CYS A 43 7.45 -0.38 4.81
N ASP A 44 8.71 -0.54 4.40
CA ASP A 44 9.08 -0.72 3.00
C ASP A 44 8.59 -2.04 2.42
N VAL A 45 8.75 -3.14 3.15
CA VAL A 45 8.21 -4.45 2.77
C VAL A 45 6.71 -4.37 2.53
N LEU A 46 5.95 -3.71 3.41
CA LEU A 46 4.51 -3.59 3.24
C LEU A 46 4.13 -2.76 2.02
N VAL A 47 4.77 -1.59 1.83
CA VAL A 47 4.47 -0.68 0.70
C VAL A 47 4.83 -1.34 -0.63
N ASP A 48 5.96 -2.04 -0.70
CA ASP A 48 6.41 -2.71 -1.92
C ASP A 48 5.55 -3.95 -2.19
N THR A 49 5.17 -4.72 -1.17
CA THR A 49 4.19 -5.82 -1.31
C THR A 49 2.85 -5.31 -1.84
N LEU A 50 2.35 -4.17 -1.35
CA LEU A 50 1.14 -3.53 -1.88
C LEU A 50 1.33 -3.03 -3.33
N GLY A 51 2.53 -2.59 -3.67
CA GLY A 51 2.92 -2.23 -5.04
C GLY A 51 2.87 -3.42 -5.98
N ASP A 52 3.46 -4.54 -5.58
CA ASP A 52 3.43 -5.81 -6.32
C ASP A 52 2.00 -6.35 -6.45
N LEU A 53 1.15 -6.15 -5.43
CA LEU A 53 -0.28 -6.50 -5.51
C LEU A 53 -1.07 -5.64 -6.49
N LYS A 54 -0.61 -4.41 -6.71
CA LYS A 54 -1.22 -3.47 -7.64
C LYS A 54 -0.74 -3.69 -9.09
N GLN A 55 0.52 -4.08 -9.27
CA GLN A 55 1.12 -4.35 -10.59
C GLN A 55 0.90 -5.79 -11.05
N GLY A 56 0.97 -6.75 -10.14
CA GLY A 56 0.60 -8.13 -10.35
C GLY A 56 -0.92 -8.25 -10.52
N GLU A 57 -1.34 -9.24 -11.31
CA GLU A 57 -2.73 -9.49 -11.72
C GLU A 57 -3.74 -9.72 -10.57
N TRP A 58 -3.37 -9.54 -9.30
CA TRP A 58 -3.95 -10.28 -8.19
C TRP A 58 -5.13 -9.61 -7.51
N LEU A 59 -5.06 -8.33 -7.12
CA LEU A 59 -6.20 -7.69 -6.42
C LEU A 59 -6.79 -6.51 -7.19
N VAL A 60 -5.98 -5.48 -7.48
CA VAL A 60 -6.47 -4.31 -8.22
C VAL A 60 -6.76 -4.69 -9.67
N SER A 61 -5.86 -5.47 -10.29
CA SER A 61 -6.10 -5.99 -11.63
C SER A 61 -7.28 -6.96 -11.65
N ALA A 62 -7.43 -7.85 -10.66
CA ALA A 62 -8.57 -8.76 -10.58
C ALA A 62 -9.91 -8.01 -10.39
N ILE A 63 -9.94 -6.95 -9.57
CA ILE A 63 -11.13 -6.08 -9.40
C ILE A 63 -11.42 -5.31 -10.70
N CYS A 64 -10.40 -4.76 -11.36
CA CYS A 64 -10.55 -4.06 -12.63
C CYS A 64 -11.02 -5.01 -13.74
N TYR A 65 -10.40 -6.19 -13.87
CA TYR A 65 -10.82 -7.22 -14.80
C TYR A 65 -12.22 -7.73 -14.48
N TYR A 66 -12.58 -7.95 -13.22
CA TYR A 66 -13.95 -8.28 -12.84
C TYR A 66 -14.95 -7.19 -13.26
N ARG A 67 -14.60 -5.92 -13.06
CA ARG A 67 -15.45 -4.78 -13.48
C ARG A 67 -15.60 -4.70 -14.99
N MET A 68 -14.54 -4.98 -15.74
CA MET A 68 -14.48 -4.93 -17.20
C MET A 68 -14.95 -6.23 -17.89
N GLU A 69 -15.07 -7.34 -17.16
CA GLU A 69 -15.52 -8.62 -17.71
C GLU A 69 -17.02 -8.57 -18.00
N GLU A 70 -17.35 -8.77 -19.28
CA GLU A 70 -18.72 -8.77 -19.81
C GLU A 70 -19.33 -10.17 -19.80
N ASN A 71 -18.50 -11.22 -19.87
CA ASN A 71 -18.99 -12.60 -19.83
C ASN A 71 -19.43 -12.99 -18.40
N PRO A 72 -20.72 -13.35 -18.19
CA PRO A 72 -21.24 -13.62 -16.84
C PRO A 72 -20.56 -14.78 -16.12
N GLU A 73 -20.21 -15.86 -16.82
CA GLU A 73 -19.58 -17.05 -16.23
C GLU A 73 -18.15 -16.77 -15.78
N LYS A 74 -17.37 -16.11 -16.64
CA LYS A 74 -16.00 -15.70 -16.29
C LYS A 74 -16.00 -14.68 -15.16
N LYS A 75 -16.97 -13.78 -15.13
CA LYS A 75 -17.14 -12.77 -14.10
C LYS A 75 -17.41 -13.40 -12.73
N GLU A 76 -18.32 -14.38 -12.67
CA GLU A 76 -18.63 -15.09 -11.42
C GLU A 76 -17.47 -15.98 -10.96
N ALA A 77 -16.79 -16.68 -11.87
CA ALA A 77 -15.60 -17.47 -11.55
C ALA A 77 -14.48 -16.59 -10.95
N ARG A 78 -14.18 -15.44 -11.57
CA ARG A 78 -13.18 -14.49 -11.04
C ARG A 78 -13.59 -13.89 -9.70
N LYS A 79 -14.86 -13.56 -9.53
CA LYS A 79 -15.39 -13.06 -8.25
C LYS A 79 -15.21 -14.09 -7.14
N ASN A 80 -15.50 -15.36 -7.40
CA ASN A 80 -15.32 -16.43 -6.42
C ASN A 80 -13.84 -16.62 -6.07
N GLN A 81 -12.94 -16.60 -7.05
CA GLN A 81 -11.50 -16.64 -6.79
C GLN A 81 -11.05 -15.44 -5.92
N LEU A 82 -11.51 -14.24 -6.26
CA LEU A 82 -11.18 -13.02 -5.52
C LEU A 82 -11.66 -13.08 -4.06
N LEU A 83 -12.92 -13.47 -3.84
CA LEU A 83 -13.55 -13.47 -2.52
C LEU A 83 -13.09 -14.62 -1.63
N ASN A 84 -12.81 -15.80 -2.21
CA ASN A 84 -12.54 -17.00 -1.42
C ASN A 84 -11.05 -17.33 -1.29
N GLU A 85 -10.20 -16.81 -2.19
CA GLU A 85 -8.78 -17.11 -2.18
C GLU A 85 -7.95 -15.85 -1.96
N THR A 86 -8.06 -14.88 -2.86
CA THR A 86 -7.15 -13.74 -2.88
C THR A 86 -7.36 -12.80 -1.69
N ILE A 87 -8.59 -12.33 -1.46
CA ILE A 87 -8.90 -11.39 -0.36
C ILE A 87 -8.55 -12.01 1.01
N PRO A 88 -9.00 -13.23 1.35
CA PRO A 88 -8.69 -13.82 2.65
C PRO A 88 -7.20 -14.01 2.89
N PHE A 89 -6.43 -14.41 1.88
CA PHE A 89 -4.98 -14.58 2.00
C PHE A 89 -4.29 -13.28 2.43
N TYR A 90 -4.56 -12.17 1.73
CA TYR A 90 -3.91 -10.90 2.03
C TYR A 90 -4.43 -10.23 3.30
N LEU A 91 -5.74 -10.26 3.54
CA LEU A 91 -6.30 -9.72 4.78
C LEU A 91 -5.75 -10.46 5.99
N THR A 92 -5.63 -11.79 5.93
CA THR A 92 -5.00 -12.56 7.03
C THR A 92 -3.56 -12.12 7.28
N LYS A 93 -2.79 -11.83 6.22
CA LYS A 93 -1.40 -11.37 6.36
C LYS A 93 -1.32 -9.96 6.93
N PHE A 94 -2.19 -9.05 6.51
CA PHE A 94 -2.26 -7.71 7.08
C PHE A 94 -2.73 -7.74 8.54
N ASP A 95 -3.73 -8.56 8.85
CA ASP A 95 -4.24 -8.77 10.21
C ASP A 95 -3.17 -9.33 11.15
N GLN A 96 -2.30 -10.23 10.67
CA GLN A 96 -1.13 -10.69 11.43
C GLN A 96 -0.19 -9.53 11.76
N ILE A 97 0.19 -8.73 10.77
CA ILE A 97 1.12 -7.61 10.94
C ILE A 97 0.55 -6.57 11.92
N ILE A 98 -0.73 -6.19 11.79
CA ILE A 98 -1.33 -5.19 12.67
C ILE A 98 -1.68 -5.75 14.05
N GLY A 99 -2.06 -7.02 14.15
CA GLY A 99 -2.37 -7.68 15.41
C GLY A 99 -1.15 -7.79 16.33
N GLU A 100 0.03 -8.00 15.76
CA GLU A 100 1.31 -8.03 16.49
C GLU A 100 1.74 -6.64 17.00
N ASN A 101 1.17 -5.57 16.46
CA ASN A 101 1.61 -4.19 16.66
C ASN A 101 0.48 -3.27 17.16
N GLU A 102 -0.47 -3.80 17.95
CA GLU A 102 -1.58 -3.04 18.57
C GLU A 102 -2.43 -2.24 17.55
N GLY A 103 -2.57 -2.76 16.34
CA GLY A 103 -3.33 -2.11 15.25
C GLY A 103 -2.51 -1.22 14.32
N TYR A 104 -1.18 -1.18 14.47
CA TYR A 104 -0.26 -0.42 13.61
C TYR A 104 0.61 -1.34 12.74
N ILE A 105 1.27 -0.80 11.72
CA ILE A 105 2.19 -1.60 10.87
C ILE A 105 3.51 -1.88 11.60
N ILE A 106 3.90 -0.97 12.48
CA ILE A 106 5.10 -1.02 13.32
C ILE A 106 4.72 -0.60 14.74
N PRO A 107 5.48 -0.98 15.78
CA PRO A 107 5.20 -0.59 17.15
C PRO A 107 5.09 0.95 17.27
N SER A 108 3.97 1.45 17.81
CA SER A 108 3.69 2.88 17.71
C SER A 108 4.71 3.73 18.49
N THR A 109 5.28 4.73 17.80
CA THR A 109 5.88 5.93 18.42
C THR A 109 5.08 7.19 18.22
N VAL A 110 4.26 7.23 17.17
CA VAL A 110 3.63 8.47 16.71
C VAL A 110 2.15 8.44 17.03
N ARG A 111 1.76 9.17 18.07
CA ARG A 111 0.37 9.55 18.34
C ARG A 111 0.11 10.89 17.63
N PHE A 112 -0.70 10.89 16.58
CA PHE A 112 -1.30 12.13 16.11
C PHE A 112 -2.34 12.58 17.15
N PHE A 113 -1.98 13.54 18.01
CA PHE A 113 -2.97 14.34 18.70
C PHE A 113 -3.57 15.32 17.68
N ILE A 114 -4.65 14.92 17.02
CA ILE A 114 -5.53 15.88 16.37
C ILE A 114 -6.35 16.51 17.49
N GLN A 115 -5.90 17.66 17.98
CA GLN A 115 -6.71 18.52 18.82
C GLN A 115 -7.67 19.26 17.89
N ILE A 116 -8.91 18.78 17.88
CA ILE A 116 -10.06 19.45 17.26
C ILE A 116 -10.54 20.57 18.18
#